data_AF-A0A7V5PZ41-F1
#
_entry.id   AF-A0A7V5PZ41-F1
#
_cell.length_a   1.000
_cell.length_b   1.000
_cell.length_c   1.000
_cell.angle_alpha   90.00
_cell.angle_beta   90.00
_cell.angle_gamma   90.00
#
_symmetry.space_group_name_H-M   'P 1'
#
loop_
_entity.id
_entity.type
_entity.pdbx_description
1 polymer ?
#
loop_
_entity_poly.entity_id
_entity_poly.type
_entity_poly.pdbx_seq_one_letter_code
_entity_poly.pdbx_strand_id
1 'polypeptide(L)'
;HYIKGEPLQDKFDGHANCFVETGHGKALLIDFNYTHEPVEGTFPFPGVGPLRLLQESRMNHYGKLAFRWIYWHMLLKGHDIPFVTATMSTKGKHFETAKEKDEVAHG
;
A
#
# COMPACT_ATOMS: atom_id res chain seq x y z
N HIS A 1 9.80 -8.75 23.82
CA HIS A 1 8.56 -9.06 24.56
C HIS A 1 8.45 -10.55 24.81
N TYR A 2 8.02 -11.36 23.84
CA TYR A 2 7.74 -12.79 24.09
C TYR A 2 8.91 -13.61 24.65
N ILE A 3 10.13 -13.44 24.12
CA ILE A 3 11.34 -14.14 24.62
C ILE A 3 11.66 -13.80 26.08
N LYS A 4 11.16 -12.67 26.59
CA LYS A 4 11.30 -12.24 28.00
C LYS A 4 10.11 -12.65 28.88
N GLY A 5 9.15 -13.42 28.36
CA GLY A 5 7.91 -13.78 29.06
C GLY A 5 6.87 -12.66 29.13
N GLU A 6 7.10 -11.54 28.43
CA GLU A 6 6.15 -10.42 28.37
C GLU A 6 5.09 -10.65 27.27
N PRO A 7 3.84 -10.18 27.45
CA PRO A 7 2.82 -10.22 26.41
C PRO A 7 3.31 -9.60 25.09
N LEU A 8 2.96 -10.24 23.97
CA LEU A 8 3.22 -9.67 22.64
C LEU A 8 2.37 -8.41 22.45
N GLN A 9 2.98 -7.40 21.83
CA GLN A 9 2.25 -6.22 21.40
C GLN A 9 1.61 -6.51 20.05
N ASP A 10 0.29 -6.39 19.97
CA ASP A 10 -0.45 -6.54 18.71
C ASP A 10 -0.27 -5.28 17.86
N LYS A 11 0.67 -5.34 16.92
CA LYS A 11 1.10 -4.19 16.09
C LYS A 11 0.82 -4.38 14.61
N PHE A 12 0.40 -5.56 14.18
CA PHE A 12 0.18 -5.84 12.77
C PHE A 12 -1.30 -5.61 12.44
N ASP A 13 -1.58 -4.72 11.50
CA ASP A 13 -2.95 -4.30 11.16
C ASP A 13 -3.49 -5.01 9.91
N GLY A 14 -2.80 -6.02 9.40
CA GLY A 14 -3.15 -6.69 8.15
C GLY A 14 -2.69 -5.94 6.90
N HIS A 15 -1.79 -4.97 7.02
CA HIS A 15 -1.26 -4.19 5.89
C HIS A 15 -0.74 -5.09 4.77
N ALA A 16 -1.26 -4.87 3.57
CA ALA A 16 -0.86 -5.56 2.36
C ALA A 16 -0.82 -4.60 1.17
N ASN A 17 0.20 -4.78 0.33
CA ASN A 17 0.30 -4.10 -0.97
C ASN A 17 0.18 -5.13 -2.10
N CYS A 18 -0.56 -4.79 -3.16
CA CYS A 18 -0.72 -5.66 -4.32
C CYS A 18 -0.53 -4.89 -5.63
N PHE A 19 0.41 -5.35 -6.45
CA PHE A 19 0.60 -4.86 -7.82
C PHE A 19 -0.13 -5.75 -8.83
N VAL A 20 -1.14 -5.19 -9.48
CA VAL A 20 -1.94 -5.88 -10.51
C VAL A 20 -1.52 -5.35 -11.89
N GLU A 21 -0.94 -6.21 -12.72
CA GLU A 21 -0.54 -5.83 -14.08
C GLU A 21 -1.76 -5.73 -14.98
N THR A 22 -1.93 -4.59 -15.64
CA THR A 22 -3.02 -4.35 -16.60
C THR A 22 -2.57 -4.54 -18.04
N GLY A 23 -1.26 -4.72 -18.27
CA GLY A 23 -0.65 -4.89 -19.59
C GLY A 23 -0.03 -3.60 -20.12
N HIS A 24 0.59 -3.66 -21.31
CA HIS A 24 1.23 -2.51 -21.98
C HIS A 24 2.24 -1.73 -21.12
N GLY A 25 2.93 -2.43 -20.21
CA GLY A 25 3.91 -1.84 -19.28
C GLY A 25 3.27 -0.95 -18.22
N LYS A 26 2.02 -1.24 -17.82
CA LYS A 26 1.29 -0.53 -16.77
C LYS A 26 0.73 -1.50 -15.72
N ALA A 27 0.53 -0.97 -14.51
CA ALA A 27 -0.07 -1.70 -13.41
C ALA A 27 -0.90 -0.79 -12.51
N LEU A 28 -1.78 -1.42 -11.73
CA LEU A 28 -2.47 -0.84 -10.58
C LEU A 28 -1.71 -1.22 -9.29
N LEU A 29 -1.73 -0.32 -8.32
CA LEU A 29 -1.28 -0.61 -6.96
C LEU A 29 -2.45 -0.49 -6.00
N ILE A 30 -2.64 -1.52 -5.19
CA ILE A 30 -3.67 -1.60 -4.15
C ILE A 30 -2.94 -1.63 -2.79
N ASP A 31 -3.42 -0.85 -1.83
CA ASP A 31 -2.89 -0.78 -0.47
C ASP A 31 -4.04 -0.73 0.54
N PHE A 32 -4.12 -1.73 1.42
CA PHE A 32 -5.22 -1.93 2.38
C PHE A 32 -4.74 -2.60 3.67
N ASN A 33 -5.62 -2.63 4.68
CA ASN A 33 -5.42 -3.35 5.93
C ASN A 33 -6.76 -3.93 6.42
N TYR A 34 -6.84 -4.46 7.64
CA TYR A 34 -8.07 -5.10 8.13
C TYR A 34 -9.28 -4.16 8.28
N THR A 35 -9.06 -2.85 8.38
CA THR A 35 -10.11 -1.88 8.71
C THR A 35 -10.42 -0.90 7.57
N HIS A 36 -9.51 -0.74 6.61
CA HIS A 36 -9.64 0.21 5.52
C HIS A 36 -9.57 -0.51 4.18
N GLU A 37 -10.61 -0.29 3.38
CA GLU A 37 -10.62 -0.69 1.98
C GLU A 37 -9.56 0.09 1.18
N PRO A 38 -9.11 -0.46 0.04
CA PRO A 38 -8.23 0.26 -0.86
C PRO A 38 -8.89 1.54 -1.37
N VAL A 39 -8.14 2.63 -1.39
CA VAL A 39 -8.58 3.93 -1.93
C VAL A 39 -7.52 4.53 -2.84
N GLU A 40 -7.91 5.53 -3.63
CA GLU A 40 -6.97 6.29 -4.46
C GLU A 40 -5.98 7.10 -3.62
N GLY A 41 -4.87 7.51 -4.24
CA GLY A 41 -3.82 8.27 -3.54
C GLY A 41 -2.42 8.05 -4.10
N THR A 42 -1.43 8.25 -3.24
CA THR A 42 0.00 8.18 -3.58
C THR A 42 0.79 7.36 -2.56
N PHE A 43 1.80 6.64 -3.03
CA PHE A 43 2.63 5.76 -2.20
C PHE A 43 4.11 5.79 -2.65
N PRO A 44 5.10 5.61 -1.74
CA PRO A 44 4.95 5.57 -0.28
C PRO A 44 4.89 6.97 0.35
N PHE A 45 5.15 8.02 -0.43
CA PHE A 45 5.15 9.40 0.05
C PHE A 45 3.84 10.13 -0.29
N PRO A 46 3.21 10.83 0.68
CA PRO A 46 1.99 11.59 0.43
C PRO A 46 2.19 12.70 -0.60
N GLY A 47 1.33 12.76 -1.61
CA GLY A 47 1.26 13.81 -2.65
C GLY A 47 2.34 13.73 -3.73
N VAL A 48 3.55 13.30 -3.38
CA VAL A 48 4.73 13.26 -4.28
C VAL A 48 5.25 11.85 -4.56
N GLY A 49 4.65 10.83 -3.96
CA GLY A 49 5.05 9.44 -4.13
C GLY A 49 4.97 9.00 -5.60
N PRO A 50 5.97 8.24 -6.08
CA PRO A 50 6.02 7.82 -7.49
C PRO A 50 4.88 6.87 -7.86
N LEU A 51 4.34 6.10 -6.90
CA LEU A 51 3.30 5.12 -7.14
C LEU A 51 1.91 5.72 -6.91
N ARG A 52 0.96 5.34 -7.76
CA ARG A 52 -0.44 5.81 -7.72
C ARG A 52 -1.35 4.68 -7.29
N LEU A 53 -2.14 4.89 -6.24
CA LEU A 53 -3.07 3.88 -5.73
C LEU A 53 -4.36 3.88 -6.56
N LEU A 54 -4.89 2.69 -6.86
CA LEU A 54 -6.09 2.45 -7.69
C LEU A 54 -6.11 3.13 -9.06
N GLN A 55 -4.95 3.59 -9.55
CA GLN A 55 -4.81 4.24 -10.83
C GLN A 55 -3.79 3.52 -11.71
N GLU A 56 -4.13 3.32 -12.97
CA GLU A 56 -3.25 2.64 -13.93
C GLU A 56 -2.01 3.50 -14.20
N SER A 57 -0.81 2.95 -13.97
CA SER A 57 0.45 3.69 -14.11
C SER A 57 1.61 2.82 -14.57
N ARG A 58 2.47 3.37 -15.43
CA ARG A 58 3.77 2.76 -15.78
C ARG A 58 4.72 2.71 -14.60
N MET A 59 4.61 3.68 -13.68
CA MET A 59 5.46 3.70 -12.49
C MET A 59 5.13 2.54 -11.55
N ASN A 60 3.84 2.18 -11.44
CA ASN A 60 3.41 1.00 -10.69
C ASN A 60 4.01 -0.28 -11.28
N HIS A 61 4.05 -0.41 -12.62
CA HIS A 61 4.70 -1.53 -13.29
C HIS A 61 6.20 -1.61 -12.96
N TYR A 62 6.93 -0.49 -13.07
CA TYR A 62 8.34 -0.46 -12.68
C TYR A 62 8.56 -0.75 -11.20
N GLY A 63 7.65 -0.29 -10.33
CA GLY A 63 7.64 -0.64 -8.92
C GLY A 63 7.57 -2.15 -8.70
N LYS A 64 6.63 -2.83 -9.37
CA LYS A 64 6.51 -4.30 -9.33
C LYS A 64 7.79 -5.00 -9.79
N LEU A 65 8.42 -4.53 -10.87
CA LEU A 65 9.68 -5.11 -11.36
C LEU A 65 10.83 -4.89 -10.37
N ALA A 66 10.89 -3.73 -9.72
CA ALA A 66 11.89 -3.44 -8.69
C ALA A 66 11.76 -4.38 -7.47
N PHE A 67 10.55 -4.85 -7.16
CA PHE A 67 10.33 -5.81 -6.07
C PHE A 67 11.11 -7.12 -6.22
N ARG A 68 11.48 -7.53 -7.45
CA ARG A 68 12.38 -8.68 -7.65
C ARG A 68 13.73 -8.46 -6.96
N TRP A 69 14.31 -7.26 -7.11
CA TRP A 69 15.58 -6.95 -6.46
C TRP A 69 15.41 -6.82 -4.95
N ILE A 70 14.38 -6.10 -4.50
CA ILE A 70 14.05 -5.92 -3.07
C ILE A 70 13.89 -7.27 -2.37
N TYR A 71 13.19 -8.22 -2.99
CA TYR A 71 12.99 -9.56 -2.45
C TYR A 71 14.32 -10.27 -2.16
N TRP A 72 15.19 -10.38 -3.17
CA TRP A 72 16.45 -11.11 -3.05
C TRP A 72 17.49 -10.40 -2.19
N HIS A 73 17.54 -9.06 -2.23
CA HIS A 73 18.62 -8.30 -1.60
C HIS A 73 18.25 -7.70 -0.24
N MET A 74 16.96 -7.63 0.09
CA MET A 74 16.48 -7.05 1.34
C MET A 74 15.65 -8.05 2.15
N LEU A 75 14.52 -8.50 1.61
CA LEU A 75 13.57 -9.33 2.37
C LEU A 75 14.16 -10.67 2.81
N LEU A 76 14.82 -11.40 1.90
CA LEU A 76 15.45 -12.68 2.25
C LEU A 76 16.64 -12.53 3.22
N LYS A 77 17.22 -11.33 3.32
CA LYS A 77 18.28 -11.03 4.29
C LYS A 77 17.73 -10.51 5.62
N GLY A 78 16.41 -10.39 5.75
CA GLY A 78 15.76 -9.84 6.94
C GLY A 78 15.92 -8.32 7.08
N HIS A 79 16.18 -7.59 6.00
CA HIS A 79 16.18 -6.13 6.01
C HIS A 79 14.77 -5.60 5.71
N ASP A 80 14.37 -4.58 6.46
CA ASP A 80 13.12 -3.84 6.21
C ASP A 80 13.19 -3.07 4.90
N ILE A 81 12.04 -2.93 4.24
CA ILE A 81 11.90 -2.08 3.04
C ILE A 81 11.82 -0.61 3.50
N PRO A 82 12.69 0.28 3.00
CA PRO A 82 12.63 1.70 3.33
C PRO A 82 11.24 2.26 3.05
N PHE A 83 10.72 3.01 4.01
CA PHE A 83 9.43 3.74 3.93
C PHE A 83 8.17 2.86 3.87
N VAL A 84 8.29 1.52 3.92
CA VAL A 84 7.16 0.60 3.99
C VAL A 84 7.19 -0.12 5.32
N THR A 85 6.17 0.13 6.15
CA THR A 85 6.08 -0.41 7.51
C THR A 85 5.09 -1.57 7.60
N ALA A 86 5.16 -2.34 8.69
CA ALA A 86 4.19 -3.40 8.99
C ALA A 86 2.76 -2.90 9.24
N THR A 87 2.59 -1.61 9.53
CA THR A 87 1.29 -0.93 9.63
C THR A 87 1.06 -0.04 8.42
N MET A 88 -0.18 0.02 7.95
CA MET A 88 -0.57 0.84 6.81
C MET A 88 -0.57 2.33 7.16
N SER A 89 -0.05 3.18 6.27
CA SER A 89 -0.18 4.64 6.41
C SER A 89 -1.46 5.13 5.75
N THR A 90 -2.19 6.01 6.43
CA THR A 90 -3.34 6.72 5.84
C THR A 90 -2.93 8.01 5.13
N LYS A 91 -1.67 8.44 5.25
CA LYS A 91 -1.20 9.69 4.66
C LYS A 91 -1.12 9.55 3.13
N GLY A 92 -1.69 10.52 2.41
CA GLY A 92 -1.68 10.51 0.94
C GLY A 92 -2.78 9.64 0.30
N LYS A 93 -3.64 9.03 1.12
CA LYS A 93 -4.86 8.32 0.70
C LYS A 93 -6.04 9.28 0.68
N HIS A 94 -6.90 9.13 -0.33
CA HIS A 94 -8.12 9.93 -0.48
C HIS A 94 -9.30 9.11 0.05
N PHE A 95 -9.59 9.28 1.34
CA PHE A 95 -10.83 8.75 1.89
C PHE A 95 -11.97 9.69 1.53
N GLU A 96 -12.96 9.19 0.81
CA GLU A 96 -14.20 9.93 0.64
C GLU A 96 -14.87 10.04 2.01
N THR A 97 -15.29 11.25 2.37
CA THR A 97 -16.26 11.37 3.46
C THR A 97 -17.54 10.75 2.90
N ALA A 98 -18.12 9.76 3.57
CA ALA A 98 -19.28 8.98 3.12
C ALA A 98 -20.58 9.78 2.81
N LYS A 99 -20.50 11.11 2.70
CA LYS A 99 -21.62 12.02 2.43
C LYS A 99 -21.84 12.34 0.94
N GLU A 100 -20.87 12.10 0.05
CA GLU A 100 -20.96 12.60 -1.33
C GLU A 100 -21.47 11.57 -2.35
N LYS A 101 -21.42 10.27 -2.03
CA LYS A 101 -21.86 9.20 -2.96
C LYS A 101 -23.37 8.98 -3.01
N ASP A 102 -24.10 9.32 -1.95
CA ASP A 102 -25.56 9.13 -1.91
C ASP A 102 -26.33 10.24 -2.66
N GLU A 103 -25.78 11.44 -2.80
CA GLU A 103 -26.44 12.55 -3.51
C GLU A 103 -26.30 12.47 -5.04
N VAL A 104 -25.21 11.89 -5.56
CA VAL A 104 -24.97 11.80 -7.02
C VAL A 104 -25.65 10.58 -7.65
N ALA A 105 -25.90 9.51 -6.88
CA ALA A 105 -26.57 8.31 -7.39
C ALA A 105 -28.10 8.46 -7.53
N HIS A 106 -28.67 9.54 -6.99
CA HIS A 106 -30.12 9.79 -6.97
C HIS A 106 -30.53 11.16 -7.54
N GLY A 107 -29.63 11.86 -8.24
CA GLY A 107 -29.88 13.14 -8.92
C GLY A 107 -30.10 13.01 -10.42
#